data_AF-A0A7S9DZF8-F1
#
_entry.id   AF-A0A7S9DZF8-F1
#
_cell.length_a   1.000
_cell.length_b   1.000
_cell.length_c   1.000
_cell.angle_alpha   90.00
_cell.angle_beta   90.00
_cell.angle_gamma   90.00
#
_symmetry.space_group_name_H-M   'P 1'
#
loop_
_entity.id
_entity.type
_entity.pdbx_description
1 polymer ?
#
loop_
_entity_poly.entity_id
_entity_poly.type
_entity_poly.pdbx_seq_one_letter_code
_entity_poly.pdbx_strand_id
1 'polypeptide(L)'
;MNWRLNHKPGPGPKISLCQVALLILPLLLSGCSSVTDSAATVQPSPENALGNTEYEIYLLANELFDGLAPARHLRYAVAGFVPARTMRYDRNEQQPLMQLGHQLEQGLVTEATKRGFTAQEFRLTNDIIMSDDSDRVLSRQVEQLSGLQRVDYYITGTLIHQQGGAMVNAKIIDARNKDVVAAATRFFPAGLFWSSEQVTTRNGRLYRTESKG
;
A
#
# COMPACT_ATOMS: atom_id res chain seq x y z
N MET A 1 97.44 -41.59 -30.79
CA MET A 1 98.66 -40.85 -31.13
C MET A 1 98.60 -39.52 -30.40
N ASN A 2 99.75 -39.11 -29.85
CA ASN A 2 100.17 -37.80 -29.34
C ASN A 2 99.45 -36.54 -29.87
N TRP A 3 99.49 -35.35 -29.28
CA TRP A 3 99.94 -34.68 -28.03
C TRP A 3 99.49 -33.20 -28.20
N ARG A 4 99.30 -32.43 -27.10
CA ARG A 4 99.70 -31.01 -26.84
C ARG A 4 99.52 -29.92 -27.93
N LEU A 5 99.26 -28.62 -27.70
CA LEU A 5 99.28 -27.63 -26.60
C LEU A 5 98.62 -26.36 -27.23
N ASN A 6 97.72 -25.64 -26.56
CA ASN A 6 97.96 -24.37 -25.84
C ASN A 6 97.95 -23.08 -26.70
N HIS A 7 97.07 -22.11 -26.37
CA HIS A 7 97.44 -20.75 -25.94
C HIS A 7 96.19 -19.90 -25.53
N LYS A 8 96.33 -19.28 -24.34
CA LYS A 8 95.51 -18.24 -23.66
C LYS A 8 95.77 -16.83 -24.27
N PRO A 9 95.25 -15.69 -23.73
CA PRO A 9 93.90 -15.34 -23.20
C PRO A 9 93.42 -13.93 -23.65
N GLY A 10 92.20 -13.52 -23.29
CA GLY A 10 91.76 -12.11 -23.23
C GLY A 10 90.81 -11.90 -22.05
N PRO A 11 90.95 -10.85 -21.20
CA PRO A 11 90.19 -10.72 -19.96
C PRO A 11 89.06 -9.67 -19.97
N GLY A 12 87.99 -9.99 -19.23
CA GLY A 12 87.13 -9.04 -18.49
C GLY A 12 85.75 -8.74 -19.08
N PRO A 13 84.78 -8.29 -18.25
CA PRO A 13 84.14 -8.91 -17.08
C PRO A 13 82.69 -9.34 -17.44
N LYS A 14 82.18 -10.52 -17.06
CA LYS A 14 81.58 -10.96 -15.79
C LYS A 14 80.27 -10.26 -15.35
N ILE A 15 79.28 -11.14 -15.08
CA ILE A 15 78.08 -11.01 -14.20
C ILE A 15 76.79 -10.66 -14.99
N SER A 16 76.03 -11.65 -15.46
CA SER A 16 75.15 -12.62 -14.77
C SER A 16 73.74 -12.07 -14.53
N LEU A 17 72.82 -12.70 -15.26
CA LEU A 17 71.43 -12.89 -14.91
C LEU A 17 71.27 -13.34 -13.45
N CYS A 18 70.05 -13.11 -12.97
CA CYS A 18 69.47 -13.58 -11.72
C CYS A 18 69.69 -12.70 -10.49
N GLN A 19 68.53 -12.27 -9.98
CA GLN A 19 68.19 -12.23 -8.58
C GLN A 19 68.42 -10.91 -7.81
N VAL A 20 67.25 -10.29 -7.58
CA VAL A 20 66.71 -10.00 -6.24
C VAL A 20 66.81 -8.53 -5.80
N ALA A 21 65.60 -8.00 -5.60
CA ALA A 21 65.22 -6.97 -4.63
C ALA A 21 65.78 -5.56 -4.82
N LEU A 22 64.97 -4.73 -5.49
CA LEU A 22 64.85 -3.29 -5.28
C LEU A 22 63.38 -2.96 -5.65
N LEU A 23 62.35 -2.98 -4.78
CA LEU A 23 62.19 -2.41 -3.44
C LEU A 23 62.79 -1.01 -3.33
N ILE A 24 62.09 -0.04 -3.93
CA ILE A 24 61.73 1.29 -3.38
C ILE A 24 61.01 2.06 -4.50
N LEU A 25 59.69 2.24 -4.38
CA LEU A 25 59.04 3.56 -4.51
C LEU A 25 57.55 3.44 -4.08
N PRO A 26 57.16 3.98 -2.91
CA PRO A 26 55.76 4.04 -2.53
C PRO A 26 55.12 5.25 -3.21
N LEU A 27 54.35 5.03 -4.29
CA LEU A 27 53.35 6.02 -4.67
C LEU A 27 52.10 5.78 -3.82
N LEU A 28 52.02 6.56 -2.74
CA LEU A 28 50.79 6.89 -2.04
C LEU A 28 49.83 7.51 -3.06
N LEU A 29 49.05 6.67 -3.73
CA LEU A 29 47.76 7.09 -4.28
C LEU A 29 46.80 7.17 -3.11
N SER A 30 46.83 8.33 -2.45
CA SER A 30 45.75 8.88 -1.67
C SER A 30 44.53 9.00 -2.59
N GLY A 31 43.79 7.91 -2.75
CA GLY A 31 42.46 7.96 -3.29
C GLY A 31 41.61 8.72 -2.28
N CYS A 32 41.28 9.98 -2.59
CA CYS A 32 40.24 10.70 -1.90
C CYS A 32 38.97 9.85 -2.01
N SER A 33 38.61 9.19 -0.91
CA SER A 33 37.24 8.81 -0.63
C SER A 33 36.44 10.11 -0.64
N SER A 34 35.86 10.46 -1.78
CA SER A 34 34.73 11.36 -1.79
C SER A 34 33.62 10.63 -1.06
N VAL A 35 33.51 10.88 0.24
CA VAL A 35 32.20 10.89 0.89
C VAL A 35 31.41 11.92 0.08
N THR A 36 30.73 11.44 -0.96
CA THR A 36 29.47 12.04 -1.30
C THR A 36 28.70 11.97 0.01
N ASP A 37 28.57 13.12 0.66
CA ASP A 37 27.35 13.39 1.39
C ASP A 37 26.26 12.99 0.41
N SER A 38 25.76 11.76 0.59
CA SER A 38 24.40 11.45 0.25
C SER A 38 23.62 12.45 1.09
N ALA A 39 23.49 13.68 0.58
CA ALA A 39 22.30 14.45 0.76
C ALA A 39 21.24 13.41 0.47
N ALA A 40 20.67 12.87 1.55
CA ALA A 40 19.48 12.09 1.50
C ALA A 40 18.55 13.01 0.73
N THR A 41 18.46 12.76 -0.57
CA THR A 41 17.35 13.27 -1.33
C THR A 41 16.23 12.64 -0.55
N VAL A 42 15.54 13.47 0.23
CA VAL A 42 14.22 13.15 0.71
C VAL A 42 13.48 12.90 -0.59
N GLN A 43 13.56 11.66 -1.08
CA GLN A 43 12.64 11.15 -2.04
C GLN A 43 11.32 11.51 -1.38
N PRO A 44 10.45 12.30 -2.03
CA PRO A 44 9.07 12.22 -1.63
C PRO A 44 8.77 10.73 -1.73
N SER A 45 8.66 10.08 -0.56
CA SER A 45 7.86 8.90 -0.42
C SER A 45 6.57 9.21 -1.19
N PRO A 46 5.93 8.21 -1.81
CA PRO A 46 4.54 8.37 -2.19
C PRO A 46 3.70 8.47 -0.90
N GLU A 47 3.95 9.50 -0.08
CA GLU A 47 3.03 10.00 0.89
C GLU A 47 1.79 10.37 0.11
N ASN A 48 0.73 9.63 0.43
CA ASN A 48 -0.64 9.79 -0.05
C ASN A 48 -1.03 8.97 -1.29
N ALA A 49 -0.69 7.68 -1.32
CA ALA A 49 -1.55 6.69 -2.03
C ALA A 49 -2.93 6.49 -1.35
N LEU A 50 -3.13 7.07 -0.15
CA LEU A 50 -4.38 7.09 0.61
C LEU A 50 -4.96 8.50 0.82
N GLY A 51 -4.29 9.54 0.34
CA GLY A 51 -4.77 10.92 0.56
C GLY A 51 -5.77 11.32 -0.52
N ASN A 52 -6.98 11.66 -0.06
CA ASN A 52 -8.10 12.31 -0.78
C ASN A 52 -9.34 11.44 -1.05
N THR A 53 -9.37 10.14 -0.73
CA THR A 53 -10.63 9.36 -0.79
C THR A 53 -11.67 9.91 0.18
N GLU A 54 -11.23 10.50 1.28
CA GLU A 54 -12.07 11.14 2.30
C GLU A 54 -12.97 12.25 1.72
N TYR A 55 -12.49 13.03 0.75
CA TYR A 55 -13.29 14.07 0.13
C TYR A 55 -14.44 13.47 -0.70
N GLU A 56 -14.15 12.44 -1.50
CA GLU A 56 -15.20 11.76 -2.28
C GLU A 56 -16.19 11.03 -1.36
N ILE A 57 -15.71 10.46 -0.25
CA ILE A 57 -16.56 9.87 0.80
C ILE A 57 -17.44 10.95 1.44
N TYR A 58 -16.89 12.11 1.76
CA TYR A 58 -17.63 13.24 2.32
C TYR A 58 -18.77 13.67 1.39
N LEU A 59 -18.50 13.79 0.08
CA LEU A 59 -19.50 14.19 -0.89
C LEU A 59 -20.54 13.10 -1.14
N LEU A 60 -20.12 11.82 -1.19
CA LEU A 60 -21.05 10.69 -1.22
C LEU A 60 -21.96 10.70 0.01
N ALA A 61 -21.40 10.93 1.20
CA ALA A 61 -22.15 11.00 2.45
C ALA A 61 -23.08 12.23 2.47
N ASN A 62 -22.67 13.36 1.91
CA ASN A 62 -23.52 14.55 1.81
C ASN A 62 -24.79 14.25 1.00
N GLU A 63 -24.67 13.56 -0.12
CA GLU A 63 -25.82 13.12 -0.94
C GLU A 63 -26.62 12.01 -0.24
N LEU A 64 -25.94 11.02 0.36
CA LEU A 64 -26.58 9.86 0.96
C LEU A 64 -27.43 10.20 2.19
N PHE A 65 -26.99 11.18 2.97
CA PHE A 65 -27.71 11.65 4.16
C PHE A 65 -28.56 12.88 3.91
N ASP A 66 -28.66 13.35 2.65
CA ASP A 66 -29.48 14.51 2.33
C ASP A 66 -30.95 14.27 2.69
N GLY A 67 -31.57 15.27 3.33
CA GLY A 67 -32.95 15.17 3.82
C GLY A 67 -33.18 14.22 5.01
N LEU A 68 -32.15 13.54 5.53
CA LEU A 68 -32.27 12.70 6.73
C LEU A 68 -31.92 13.50 8.00
N ALA A 69 -32.74 13.33 9.04
CA ALA A 69 -32.45 13.88 10.36
C ALA A 69 -31.92 12.79 11.30
N PRO A 70 -30.85 13.07 12.07
CA PRO A 70 -30.36 12.13 13.07
C PRO A 70 -31.36 11.99 14.22
N ALA A 71 -31.60 10.75 14.64
CA ALA A 71 -32.38 10.45 15.84
C ALA A 71 -31.57 9.54 16.76
N ARG A 72 -31.41 9.93 18.03
CA ARG A 72 -30.53 9.26 19.01
C ARG A 72 -30.91 7.80 19.31
N HIS A 73 -32.14 7.40 19.00
CA HIS A 73 -32.61 6.03 19.21
C HIS A 73 -32.45 5.16 17.96
N LEU A 74 -32.13 5.74 16.79
CA LEU A 74 -31.96 5.00 15.54
C LEU A 74 -30.49 4.62 15.37
N ARG A 75 -30.24 3.33 15.15
CA ARG A 75 -28.89 2.78 14.96
C ARG A 75 -28.66 2.40 13.50
N TYR A 76 -27.51 2.81 12.99
CA TYR A 76 -27.09 2.61 11.61
C TYR A 76 -25.88 1.68 11.58
N ALA A 77 -25.94 0.57 10.85
CA ALA A 77 -24.79 -0.32 10.66
C ALA A 77 -24.27 -0.23 9.23
N VAL A 78 -22.97 -0.03 9.05
CA VAL A 78 -22.35 0.03 7.71
C VAL A 78 -21.88 -1.36 7.31
N ALA A 79 -22.66 -2.08 6.50
CA ALA A 79 -22.47 -3.52 6.20
C ALA A 79 -21.42 -3.84 5.11
N GLY A 80 -20.58 -2.88 4.73
CA GLY A 80 -19.55 -3.02 3.71
C GLY A 80 -20.02 -2.77 2.27
N PHE A 81 -19.04 -2.63 1.36
CA PHE A 81 -19.22 -2.34 -0.06
C PHE A 81 -18.57 -3.43 -0.91
N VAL A 82 -19.31 -4.00 -1.86
CA VAL A 82 -18.90 -5.17 -2.64
C VAL A 82 -19.02 -4.94 -4.14
N PRO A 83 -18.30 -5.67 -5.01
CA PRO A 83 -18.44 -5.50 -6.45
C PRO A 83 -19.84 -5.92 -6.90
N ALA A 84 -20.49 -5.13 -7.75
CA ALA A 84 -21.86 -5.38 -8.18
C ALA A 84 -22.03 -6.74 -8.89
N ARG A 85 -20.98 -7.24 -9.53
CA ARG A 85 -20.99 -8.54 -10.23
C ARG A 85 -20.97 -9.72 -9.28
N THR A 86 -20.13 -9.68 -8.25
CA THR A 86 -19.88 -10.83 -7.37
C THR A 86 -20.73 -10.77 -6.12
N MET A 87 -21.14 -9.57 -5.68
CA MET A 87 -21.83 -9.31 -4.41
C MET A 87 -21.09 -9.90 -3.20
N ARG A 88 -19.78 -10.10 -3.33
CA ARG A 88 -18.94 -10.78 -2.35
C ARG A 88 -17.68 -9.99 -2.08
N TYR A 89 -17.27 -9.99 -0.82
CA TYR A 89 -15.95 -9.58 -0.42
C TYR A 89 -14.98 -10.74 -0.63
N ASP A 90 -13.92 -10.52 -1.41
CA ASP A 90 -12.83 -11.48 -1.56
C ASP A 90 -11.64 -11.06 -0.69
N ARG A 91 -11.22 -11.95 0.21
CA ARG A 91 -10.08 -11.72 1.12
C ARG A 91 -8.73 -12.02 0.47
N ASN A 92 -8.72 -12.89 -0.52
CA ASN A 92 -7.50 -13.39 -1.16
C ASN A 92 -7.07 -12.48 -2.30
N GLU A 93 -7.98 -11.64 -2.78
CA GLU A 93 -7.73 -10.66 -3.81
C GLU A 93 -7.62 -9.27 -3.18
N GLN A 94 -6.40 -8.74 -3.06
CA GLN A 94 -6.14 -7.32 -2.73
C GLN A 94 -6.49 -6.41 -3.91
N GLN A 95 -7.66 -6.63 -4.52
CA GLN A 95 -8.11 -5.85 -5.64
C GLN A 95 -8.44 -4.43 -5.19
N PRO A 96 -8.14 -3.42 -6.01
CA PRO A 96 -8.36 -2.03 -5.66
C PRO A 96 -9.80 -1.67 -5.27
N LEU A 97 -10.80 -2.34 -5.85
CA LEU A 97 -12.20 -2.18 -5.42
C LEU A 97 -12.44 -2.69 -4.00
N MET A 98 -11.72 -3.72 -3.54
CA MET A 98 -11.84 -4.21 -2.17
C MET A 98 -11.27 -3.20 -1.18
N GLN A 99 -10.15 -2.58 -1.54
CA GLN A 99 -9.56 -1.49 -0.75
C GLN A 99 -10.50 -0.29 -0.69
N LEU A 100 -11.03 0.16 -1.84
CA LEU A 100 -12.03 1.22 -1.89
C LEU A 100 -13.26 0.88 -1.04
N GLY A 101 -13.76 -0.35 -1.13
CA GLY A 101 -14.91 -0.81 -0.34
C GLY A 101 -14.67 -0.72 1.16
N HIS A 102 -13.46 -1.05 1.61
CA HIS A 102 -13.07 -0.90 3.01
C HIS A 102 -12.96 0.58 3.42
N GLN A 103 -12.38 1.43 2.57
CA GLN A 103 -12.29 2.87 2.84
C GLN A 103 -13.69 3.51 2.92
N LEU A 104 -14.61 3.13 2.04
CA LEU A 104 -16.00 3.58 2.07
C LEU A 104 -16.70 3.17 3.36
N GLU A 105 -16.50 1.93 3.80
CA GLU A 105 -17.07 1.43 5.04
C GLU A 105 -16.60 2.23 6.26
N GLN A 106 -15.28 2.40 6.42
CA GLN A 106 -14.71 3.14 7.54
C GLN A 106 -15.07 4.64 7.48
N GLY A 107 -14.99 5.21 6.28
CA GLY A 107 -15.32 6.61 6.05
C GLY A 107 -16.79 6.92 6.29
N LEU A 108 -17.72 6.03 5.92
CA LEU A 108 -19.15 6.25 6.18
C LEU A 108 -19.53 6.07 7.65
N VAL A 109 -18.84 5.21 8.41
CA VAL A 109 -18.97 5.19 9.88
C VAL A 109 -18.58 6.56 10.46
N THR A 110 -17.45 7.11 10.00
CA THR A 110 -16.95 8.42 10.41
C THR A 110 -17.93 9.54 10.04
N GLU A 111 -18.38 9.57 8.79
CA GLU A 111 -19.27 10.60 8.26
C GLU A 111 -20.68 10.55 8.86
N ALA A 112 -21.21 9.35 9.15
CA ALA A 112 -22.46 9.19 9.88
C ALA A 112 -22.35 9.76 11.29
N THR A 113 -21.27 9.43 12.00
CA THR A 113 -21.02 9.90 13.37
C THR A 113 -20.85 11.42 13.42
N LYS A 114 -20.10 12.02 12.47
CA LYS A 114 -19.95 13.48 12.34
C LYS A 114 -21.27 14.22 12.11
N ARG A 115 -22.24 13.56 11.48
CA ARG A 115 -23.59 14.10 11.22
C ARG A 115 -24.58 13.84 12.37
N GLY A 116 -24.15 13.22 13.47
CA GLY A 116 -24.98 12.94 14.64
C GLY A 116 -25.80 11.66 14.55
N PHE A 117 -25.62 10.83 13.52
CA PHE A 117 -26.22 9.50 13.46
C PHE A 117 -25.49 8.55 14.41
N THR A 118 -26.22 7.59 14.99
CA THR A 118 -25.61 6.57 15.86
C THR A 118 -25.12 5.41 14.99
N ALA A 119 -23.84 5.45 14.60
CA ALA A 119 -23.20 4.37 13.86
C ALA A 119 -22.83 3.20 14.79
N GLN A 120 -23.27 2.00 14.45
CA GLN A 120 -23.04 0.77 15.20
C GLN A 120 -21.91 -0.03 14.56
N GLU A 121 -20.84 -0.28 15.33
CA GLU A 121 -19.80 -1.25 14.96
C GLU A 121 -20.25 -2.65 15.38
N PHE A 122 -20.75 -3.44 14.43
CA PHE A 122 -21.25 -4.78 14.67
C PHE A 122 -20.14 -5.84 14.70
N ARG A 123 -18.90 -5.49 14.33
CA ARG A 123 -17.74 -6.37 14.47
C ARG A 123 -17.04 -6.28 15.82
N LEU A 124 -17.56 -5.45 16.72
CA LEU A 124 -17.01 -5.30 18.06
C LEU A 124 -17.23 -6.58 18.88
N THR A 125 -16.15 -7.09 19.44
CA THR A 125 -16.13 -8.26 20.32
C THR A 125 -16.65 -7.90 21.72
N ASN A 126 -17.05 -8.91 22.51
CA ASN A 126 -17.41 -8.68 23.92
C ASN A 126 -16.17 -8.33 24.77
N ASP A 127 -15.02 -8.90 24.42
CA ASP A 127 -13.76 -8.78 25.16
C ASP A 127 -12.62 -8.38 24.23
N ILE A 128 -11.51 -7.89 24.80
CA ILE A 128 -10.27 -7.65 24.05
C ILE A 128 -9.66 -9.01 23.68
N ILE A 129 -9.51 -9.28 22.39
CA ILE A 129 -8.79 -10.45 21.90
C ILE A 129 -7.30 -10.14 21.93
N MET A 130 -6.61 -10.70 22.91
CA MET A 130 -5.15 -10.60 23.04
C MET A 130 -4.47 -11.69 22.20
N SER A 131 -3.36 -11.36 21.54
CA SER A 131 -2.48 -12.32 20.86
C SER A 131 -1.03 -11.85 20.94
N ASP A 132 -0.09 -12.77 20.70
CA ASP A 132 1.35 -12.48 20.84
C ASP A 132 1.82 -11.26 20.03
N ASP A 133 1.16 -10.98 18.90
CA ASP A 133 1.52 -9.89 17.99
C ASP A 133 0.68 -8.61 18.17
N SER A 134 -0.51 -8.71 18.76
CA SER A 134 -1.45 -7.57 18.88
C SER A 134 -2.67 -7.86 19.76
N ASP A 135 -3.20 -6.80 20.37
CA ASP A 135 -4.53 -6.79 20.99
C ASP A 135 -5.55 -6.18 20.02
N ARG A 136 -6.71 -6.81 19.87
CA ARG A 136 -7.78 -6.35 18.96
C ARG A 136 -9.16 -6.46 19.59
N VAL A 137 -10.06 -5.56 19.20
CA VAL A 137 -11.47 -5.57 19.62
C VAL A 137 -12.44 -5.82 18.46
N LEU A 138 -11.92 -5.94 17.23
CA LEU A 138 -12.72 -6.21 16.05
C LEU A 138 -12.50 -7.65 15.61
N SER A 139 -13.60 -8.34 15.33
CA SER A 139 -13.58 -9.69 14.76
C SER A 139 -14.57 -9.81 13.62
N ARG A 140 -14.32 -10.79 12.74
CA ARG A 140 -15.27 -11.25 11.73
C ARG A 140 -15.89 -12.61 12.11
N GLN A 141 -15.48 -13.20 13.23
CA GLN A 141 -16.01 -14.47 13.74
C GLN A 141 -17.29 -14.16 14.51
N VAL A 142 -18.42 -14.68 14.03
CA VAL A 142 -19.76 -14.37 14.57
C VAL A 142 -19.86 -14.77 16.04
N GLU A 143 -19.17 -15.84 16.42
CA GLU A 143 -19.11 -16.40 17.76
C GLU A 143 -18.42 -15.47 18.78
N GLN A 144 -17.62 -14.51 18.29
CA GLN A 144 -16.87 -13.56 19.11
C GLN A 144 -17.56 -12.20 19.22
N LEU A 145 -18.63 -11.97 18.46
CA LEU A 145 -19.29 -10.67 18.38
C LEU A 145 -20.16 -10.41 19.61
N SER A 146 -20.29 -9.13 19.96
CA SER A 146 -21.22 -8.71 21.00
C SER A 146 -22.67 -9.02 20.65
N GLY A 147 -23.48 -9.33 21.67
CA GLY A 147 -24.89 -9.66 21.49
C GLY A 147 -25.62 -8.61 20.64
N LEU A 148 -26.42 -9.07 19.67
CA LEU A 148 -27.02 -8.23 18.63
C LEU A 148 -27.74 -7.01 19.22
N GLN A 149 -27.10 -5.84 19.17
CA GLN A 149 -27.82 -4.58 19.29
C GLN A 149 -28.70 -4.43 18.06
N ARG A 150 -29.98 -4.10 18.26
CA ARG A 150 -30.94 -3.93 17.17
C ARG A 150 -30.45 -2.79 16.26
N VAL A 151 -30.15 -3.12 15.01
CA VAL A 151 -29.87 -2.17 13.93
C VAL A 151 -31.20 -1.77 13.31
N ASP A 152 -31.42 -0.47 13.12
CA ASP A 152 -32.63 0.06 12.49
C ASP A 152 -32.41 0.29 10.98
N TYR A 153 -31.21 0.69 10.59
CA TYR A 153 -30.84 0.94 9.20
C TYR A 153 -29.50 0.33 8.83
N TYR A 154 -29.43 -0.26 7.63
CA TYR A 154 -28.17 -0.69 7.02
C TYR A 154 -27.70 0.34 6.01
N ILE A 155 -26.43 0.70 6.09
CA ILE A 155 -25.72 1.44 5.05
C ILE A 155 -24.85 0.44 4.30
N THR A 156 -25.05 0.31 3.00
CA THR A 156 -24.28 -0.62 2.17
C THR A 156 -24.22 -0.11 0.74
N GLY A 157 -23.42 -0.76 -0.09
CA GLY A 157 -23.36 -0.39 -1.49
C GLY A 157 -22.65 -1.39 -2.38
N THR A 158 -22.68 -1.06 -3.67
CA THR A 158 -22.01 -1.83 -4.71
C THR A 158 -21.01 -0.98 -5.48
N LEU A 159 -19.96 -1.64 -5.94
CA LEU A 159 -18.84 -1.06 -6.66
C LEU A 159 -18.83 -1.58 -8.09
N ILE A 160 -18.69 -0.69 -9.07
CA ILE A 160 -18.60 -1.05 -10.49
C ILE A 160 -17.33 -0.44 -11.04
N HIS A 161 -16.43 -1.29 -11.55
CA HIS A 161 -15.24 -0.82 -12.25
C HIS A 161 -15.64 -0.04 -13.52
N GLN A 162 -15.05 1.13 -13.73
CA GLN A 162 -15.20 1.93 -14.94
C GLN A 162 -13.83 2.38 -15.46
N GLN A 163 -13.76 2.86 -16.70
CA GLN A 163 -12.53 3.47 -17.21
C GLN A 163 -12.17 4.67 -16.33
N GLY A 164 -10.95 4.66 -15.79
CA GLY A 164 -10.46 5.75 -14.93
C GLY A 164 -10.98 5.76 -13.50
N GLY A 165 -11.70 4.73 -13.02
CA GLY A 165 -12.12 4.68 -11.63
C GLY A 165 -13.21 3.65 -11.30
N ALA A 166 -14.03 3.97 -10.31
CA ALA A 166 -15.12 3.11 -9.85
C ALA A 166 -16.40 3.91 -9.63
N MET A 167 -17.53 3.39 -10.08
CA MET A 167 -18.84 3.89 -9.67
C MET A 167 -19.24 3.21 -8.36
N VAL A 168 -19.55 4.03 -7.36
CA VAL A 168 -20.03 3.60 -6.04
C VAL A 168 -21.51 3.90 -5.94
N ASN A 169 -22.31 2.89 -5.63
CA ASN A 169 -23.74 3.04 -5.37
C ASN A 169 -23.99 2.72 -3.90
N ALA A 170 -24.33 3.72 -3.09
CA ALA A 170 -24.63 3.57 -1.67
C ALA A 170 -26.15 3.64 -1.42
N LYS A 171 -26.62 2.94 -0.38
CA LYS A 171 -28.02 2.89 0.03
C LYS A 171 -28.12 2.86 1.55
N ILE A 172 -29.15 3.53 2.08
CA ILE A 172 -29.65 3.36 3.44
C ILE A 172 -30.95 2.55 3.35
N ILE A 173 -31.01 1.43 4.07
CA ILE A 173 -32.09 0.44 3.98
C ILE A 173 -32.69 0.25 5.37
N ASP A 174 -34.02 0.41 5.52
CA ASP A 174 -34.71 0.08 6.77
C ASP A 174 -34.63 -1.43 7.02
N ALA A 175 -34.09 -1.80 8.18
CA ALA A 175 -33.81 -3.19 8.53
C ALA A 175 -35.08 -4.04 8.70
N ARG A 176 -36.23 -3.42 8.98
CA ARG A 176 -37.50 -4.11 9.26
C ARG A 176 -38.25 -4.44 7.98
N ASN A 177 -38.44 -3.45 7.10
CA ASN A 177 -39.27 -3.61 5.90
C ASN A 177 -38.46 -3.71 4.59
N LYS A 178 -37.13 -3.50 4.65
CA LYS A 178 -36.19 -3.58 3.52
C LYS A 178 -36.35 -2.45 2.48
N ASP A 179 -37.05 -1.38 2.84
CA ASP A 179 -37.20 -0.21 1.97
C ASP A 179 -35.88 0.56 1.88
N VAL A 180 -35.54 1.02 0.67
CA VAL A 180 -34.44 1.96 0.45
C VAL A 180 -34.94 3.35 0.79
N VAL A 181 -34.49 3.90 1.92
CA VAL A 181 -34.94 5.21 2.42
C VAL A 181 -34.06 6.36 1.93
N ALA A 182 -32.82 6.06 1.52
CA ALA A 182 -31.94 7.00 0.83
C ALA A 182 -30.94 6.24 -0.06
N ALA A 183 -30.43 6.90 -1.09
CA ALA A 183 -29.41 6.36 -1.98
C ALA A 183 -28.56 7.49 -2.57
N ALA A 184 -27.30 7.19 -2.87
CA ALA A 184 -26.39 8.09 -3.55
C ALA A 184 -25.50 7.32 -4.50
N THR A 185 -25.12 7.95 -5.62
CA THR A 185 -24.21 7.34 -6.59
C THR A 185 -23.09 8.31 -6.92
N ARG A 186 -21.85 7.84 -6.82
CA ARG A 186 -20.68 8.69 -7.04
C ARG A 186 -19.54 7.97 -7.73
N PHE A 187 -18.85 8.68 -8.62
CA PHE A 187 -17.63 8.20 -9.25
C PHE A 187 -16.42 8.51 -8.38
N PHE A 188 -15.58 7.50 -8.17
CA PHE A 188 -14.31 7.61 -7.47
C PHE A 188 -13.18 7.47 -8.49
N PRO A 189 -12.34 8.49 -8.68
CA PRO A 189 -11.20 8.41 -9.58
C PRO A 189 -10.17 7.36 -9.17
N ALA A 190 -9.65 6.65 -10.17
CA ALA A 190 -8.53 5.72 -10.14
C ALA A 190 -7.43 6.07 -9.14
N GLY A 191 -6.90 7.29 -9.24
CA GLY A 191 -5.72 7.74 -8.48
C GLY A 191 -5.92 7.74 -6.97
N LEU A 192 -7.15 7.57 -6.48
CA LEU A 192 -7.47 7.54 -5.05
C LEU A 192 -7.34 6.14 -4.42
N PHE A 193 -7.41 5.07 -5.21
CA PHE A 193 -7.43 3.69 -4.69
C PHE A 193 -6.68 2.68 -5.59
N TRP A 194 -6.16 3.10 -6.74
CA TRP A 194 -5.19 2.35 -7.53
C TRP A 194 -3.79 2.77 -7.13
N SER A 195 -3.12 1.93 -6.32
CA SER A 195 -1.66 1.97 -6.25
C SER A 195 -1.12 1.68 -7.65
N SER A 196 -0.53 2.68 -8.30
CA SER A 196 0.20 2.45 -9.53
C SER A 196 1.50 1.73 -9.16
N GLU A 197 1.48 0.40 -9.14
CA GLU A 197 2.69 -0.40 -9.09
C GLU A 197 3.42 -0.25 -10.44
N GLN A 198 4.03 0.91 -10.69
CA GLN A 198 4.76 1.20 -11.92
C GLN A 198 6.20 0.72 -11.82
N VAL A 199 6.39 -0.57 -11.58
CA VAL A 199 7.71 -1.17 -11.73
C VAL A 199 7.54 -2.58 -12.27
N THR A 200 7.50 -2.72 -13.60
CA THR A 200 7.77 -4.03 -14.21
C THR A 200 9.26 -4.11 -14.49
N THR A 201 9.94 -5.11 -13.93
CA THR A 201 11.34 -5.41 -14.23
C THR A 201 11.38 -6.21 -15.52
N ARG A 202 11.67 -5.55 -16.64
CA ARG A 202 11.93 -6.23 -17.91
C ARG A 202 13.43 -6.11 -18.20
N ASN A 203 14.12 -7.26 -18.24
CA ASN A 203 15.58 -7.33 -18.46
C ASN A 203 16.41 -6.57 -17.40
N GLY A 204 16.05 -6.65 -16.12
CA GLY A 204 16.81 -6.02 -15.03
C GLY A 204 16.74 -4.49 -15.01
N ARG A 205 15.82 -3.87 -15.77
CA ARG A 205 15.56 -2.44 -15.73
C ARG A 205 14.13 -2.18 -15.30
N LEU A 206 13.96 -1.24 -14.37
CA LEU A 206 12.68 -0.78 -13.86
C LEU A 206 12.07 0.20 -14.86
N TYR A 207 10.88 -0.11 -15.35
CA TYR A 207 10.12 0.81 -16.21
C TYR A 207 8.99 1.45 -15.41
N ARG A 208 9.00 2.80 -15.34
CA ARG A 208 7.90 3.63 -14.86
C ARG A 208 7.08 4.09 -16.06
N THR A 209 5.78 3.81 -16.09
CA THR A 209 4.88 4.18 -17.19
C THR A 209 3.97 5.33 -16.77
N GLU A 210 4.43 6.59 -16.82
CA GLU A 210 3.59 7.74 -16.45
C GLU A 210 2.23 7.70 -17.16
N SER A 211 1.15 7.65 -16.39
CA SER A 211 -0.21 7.80 -16.90
C SER A 211 -0.41 9.28 -17.18
N LYS A 212 -0.42 9.68 -18.45
CA LYS A 212 -0.83 11.03 -18.84
C LYS A 212 -2.31 11.20 -18.50
N GLY A 213 -2.62 12.26 -17.74
CA GLY A 213 -3.97 12.70 -17.44
C GLY A 213 -4.72 13.22 -18.66
#